data_AF-A0A1Q3GY35-F1
#
_entry.id   AF-A0A1Q3GY35-F1
#
_cell.length_a   1.000
_cell.length_b   1.000
_cell.length_c   1.000
_cell.angle_alpha   90.00
_cell.angle_beta   90.00
_cell.angle_gamma   90.00
#
_symmetry.space_group_name_H-M   'P 1'
#
loop_
_entity.id
_entity.type
_entity.pdbx_description
1 polymer ?
#
loop_
_entity_poly.entity_id
_entity_poly.type
_entity_poly.pdbx_seq_one_letter_code
_entity_poly.pdbx_strand_id
1 'polypeptide(L)'
;MKQISFSTQFIIVACCIIFFGLYFHIDSSTIGETVALKSQNSPLVTAEINALQKKMWACFACIGLLLCGLTFVIIKKINVQSDSTLKEQHSQLDQLNQQLVYNQQNLLIQKEFVDDKVQEAELLHQKLQSLVSNFQLKSNDTSAYKTRFLLNRSNQLIPVMAQDIAYFFTQNKIVYVVDKQDQRYYTDQSLEELTQQLNPKDFFRANRQFILSIHCIRKIHHYGNAKLKIEISPECEEYIVISKAKVKEFKNWVANPQGSLAEIGS
;
A
#
# COMPACT_ATOMS: atom_id res chain seq x y z
N MET A 1 -20.20 -19.24 42.03
CA MET A 1 -21.35 -20.17 42.20
C MET A 1 -21.50 -20.78 43.60
N LYS A 2 -20.43 -21.11 44.35
CA LYS A 2 -20.58 -21.65 45.73
C LYS A 2 -21.31 -20.72 46.73
N GLN A 3 -21.22 -19.39 46.57
CA GLN A 3 -21.83 -18.43 47.50
C GLN A 3 -23.36 -18.36 47.44
N ILE A 4 -23.98 -18.55 46.26
CA ILE A 4 -25.44 -18.39 46.12
C ILE A 4 -26.18 -19.61 46.71
N SER A 5 -25.65 -20.82 46.48
CA SER A 5 -26.17 -22.05 47.10
C SER A 5 -26.07 -22.01 48.63
N PHE A 6 -24.95 -21.51 49.17
CA PHE A 6 -24.71 -21.39 50.60
C PHE A 6 -25.64 -20.38 51.30
N SER A 7 -25.87 -19.23 50.66
CA SER A 7 -26.78 -18.19 51.18
C SER A 7 -28.23 -18.67 51.23
N THR A 8 -28.66 -19.42 50.21
CA THR A 8 -30.04 -19.92 50.12
C THR A 8 -30.31 -21.03 51.14
N GLN A 9 -29.32 -21.89 51.41
CA GLN A 9 -29.40 -22.90 52.47
C GLN A 9 -29.50 -22.26 53.86
N PHE A 10 -28.78 -21.17 54.12
CA PHE A 10 -28.87 -20.41 55.36
C PHE A 10 -30.26 -19.81 55.59
N ILE A 11 -30.89 -19.28 54.54
CA ILE A 11 -32.24 -18.69 54.63
C ILE A 11 -33.28 -19.77 54.96
N ILE A 12 -33.19 -20.96 54.36
CA ILE A 12 -34.10 -22.08 54.67
C ILE A 12 -33.93 -22.55 56.12
N VAL A 13 -32.68 -22.71 56.57
CA VAL A 13 -32.39 -23.11 57.95
C VAL A 13 -32.88 -22.04 58.94
N ALA A 14 -32.68 -20.75 58.63
CA ALA A 14 -33.17 -19.65 59.44
C ALA A 14 -34.70 -19.61 59.51
N CYS A 15 -35.40 -19.80 58.38
CA CYS A 15 -36.87 -19.88 58.35
C CYS A 15 -37.40 -21.07 59.16
N CYS A 16 -36.77 -22.24 59.05
CA CYS A 16 -37.14 -23.42 59.84
C CYS A 16 -36.93 -23.19 61.35
N ILE A 17 -35.82 -22.55 61.73
CA ILE A 17 -35.53 -22.21 63.14
C ILE A 17 -36.54 -21.19 63.67
N ILE A 18 -36.89 -20.17 62.89
CA ILE A 18 -37.90 -19.17 63.28
C ILE A 18 -39.28 -19.83 63.45
N PHE A 19 -39.65 -20.74 62.54
CA PHE A 19 -40.91 -21.48 62.62
C PHE A 19 -40.96 -22.41 63.84
N PHE A 20 -39.86 -23.11 64.14
CA PHE A 20 -39.74 -23.95 65.34
C PHE A 20 -39.72 -23.12 66.63
N GLY A 21 -39.09 -21.94 66.61
CA GLY A 21 -39.06 -21.01 67.75
C GLY A 21 -40.44 -20.44 68.06
N LEU A 22 -41.19 -20.03 67.03
CA LEU A 22 -42.59 -19.60 67.17
C LEU A 22 -43.49 -20.73 67.65
N TYR A 23 -43.28 -21.96 67.15
CA TYR A 23 -43.99 -23.16 67.59
C TYR A 23 -43.78 -23.44 69.08
N PHE A 24 -42.54 -23.38 69.58
CA PHE A 24 -42.25 -23.62 71.00
C PHE A 24 -42.77 -22.50 71.91
N HIS A 25 -42.79 -21.26 71.41
CA HIS A 25 -43.31 -20.11 72.15
C HIS A 25 -44.85 -20.11 72.26
N ILE A 26 -45.54 -20.52 71.19
CA ILE A 26 -46.99 -20.71 71.18
C ILE A 26 -47.37 -21.88 72.11
N ASP A 27 -46.62 -22.99 72.08
CA ASP A 27 -46.88 -24.13 72.96
C ASP A 27 -46.72 -23.74 74.45
N SER A 28 -45.64 -23.03 74.80
CA SER A 28 -45.40 -22.57 76.18
C SER A 28 -46.47 -21.59 76.70
N SER A 29 -47.02 -20.73 75.85
CA SER A 29 -48.06 -19.77 76.26
C SER A 29 -49.45 -20.43 76.38
N THR A 30 -49.76 -21.36 75.47
CA THR A 30 -51.04 -22.09 75.46
C THR A 30 -51.15 -23.10 76.61
N ILE A 31 -50.03 -23.70 77.04
CA ILE A 31 -49.99 -24.60 78.21
C ILE A 31 -50.33 -23.84 79.52
N GLY A 32 -49.94 -22.56 79.64
CA GLY A 32 -50.22 -21.73 80.82
C GLY A 32 -51.70 -21.40 81.02
N GLU A 33 -52.42 -21.04 79.95
CA GLU A 33 -53.86 -20.71 80.02
C GLU A 33 -54.76 -21.96 80.11
N THR A 34 -54.37 -23.06 79.45
CA THR A 34 -55.18 -24.30 79.44
C THR A 34 -55.18 -25.02 80.79
N VAL A 35 -54.12 -24.91 81.59
CA VAL A 35 -54.08 -25.48 82.95
C VAL A 35 -55.04 -24.75 83.90
N ALA A 36 -55.22 -23.43 83.73
CA ALA A 36 -56.15 -22.65 84.55
C ALA A 36 -57.62 -23.00 84.26
N LEU A 37 -58.00 -23.15 82.99
CA LEU A 37 -59.38 -23.46 82.57
C LEU A 37 -59.76 -24.95 82.74
N LYS A 38 -58.78 -25.86 82.86
CA LYS A 38 -59.00 -27.30 83.02
C LYS A 38 -59.43 -27.72 84.43
N SER A 39 -59.29 -26.84 85.41
CA SER A 39 -59.74 -27.10 86.80
C SER A 39 -61.26 -26.98 86.99
N GLN A 40 -61.98 -26.40 86.02
CA GLN A 40 -63.39 -26.02 86.20
C GLN A 40 -64.38 -26.67 85.22
N ASN A 41 -63.91 -27.46 84.24
CA ASN A 41 -64.74 -28.02 83.17
C ASN A 41 -64.71 -29.56 83.10
N SER A 42 -65.84 -30.15 82.69
CA SER A 42 -66.07 -31.60 82.57
C SER A 42 -65.02 -32.30 81.67
N PRO A 43 -64.62 -33.55 81.96
CA PRO A 43 -63.58 -34.28 81.21
C PRO A 43 -63.86 -34.39 79.70
N LEU A 44 -65.14 -34.36 79.30
CA LEU A 44 -65.59 -34.40 77.91
C LEU A 44 -65.13 -33.18 77.09
N VAL A 45 -65.22 -31.96 77.65
CA VAL A 45 -64.83 -30.71 76.96
C VAL A 45 -63.32 -30.68 76.73
N THR A 46 -62.54 -31.15 77.70
CA THR A 46 -61.08 -31.23 77.57
C THR A 46 -60.65 -32.24 76.51
N ALA A 47 -61.42 -33.30 76.28
CA ALA A 47 -61.16 -34.27 75.23
C ALA A 47 -61.41 -33.69 73.82
N GLU A 48 -62.49 -32.92 73.64
CA GLU A 48 -62.81 -32.26 72.37
C GLU A 48 -61.78 -31.19 71.99
N ILE A 49 -61.32 -30.38 72.95
CA ILE A 49 -60.27 -29.37 72.72
C ILE A 49 -58.95 -30.03 72.31
N ASN A 50 -58.53 -31.09 73.00
CA ASN A 50 -57.32 -31.84 72.64
C ASN A 50 -57.44 -32.48 71.25
N ALA A 51 -58.63 -32.94 70.86
CA ALA A 51 -58.88 -33.49 69.53
C ALA A 51 -58.80 -32.40 68.44
N LEU A 52 -59.32 -31.20 68.71
CA LEU A 52 -59.22 -30.03 67.83
C LEU A 52 -57.77 -29.55 67.68
N GLN A 53 -57.02 -29.47 68.78
CA GLN A 53 -55.60 -29.10 68.76
C GLN A 53 -54.77 -30.08 67.92
N LYS A 54 -54.99 -31.40 68.08
CA LYS A 54 -54.31 -32.42 67.24
C LYS A 54 -54.62 -32.26 65.75
N LYS A 55 -55.88 -31.99 65.38
CA LYS A 55 -56.26 -31.73 63.98
C LYS A 55 -55.60 -30.46 63.44
N MET A 56 -55.57 -29.40 64.23
CA MET A 56 -54.92 -28.14 63.87
C MET A 56 -53.40 -28.31 63.66
N TRP A 57 -52.74 -29.05 64.56
CA TRP A 57 -51.31 -29.36 64.44
C TRP A 57 -51.00 -30.21 63.22
N ALA A 58 -51.86 -31.19 62.91
CA ALA A 58 -51.73 -31.98 61.68
C ALA A 58 -51.83 -31.08 60.43
N CYS A 59 -52.77 -30.12 60.40
CA CYS A 59 -52.89 -29.17 59.29
C CYS A 59 -51.65 -28.29 59.13
N PHE A 60 -51.10 -27.74 60.23
CA PHE A 60 -49.88 -26.93 60.17
C PHE A 60 -48.66 -27.73 59.72
N ALA A 61 -48.51 -28.98 60.19
CA ALA A 61 -47.44 -29.86 59.76
C ALA A 61 -47.54 -30.17 58.25
N CYS A 62 -48.75 -30.43 57.74
CA CYS A 62 -48.97 -30.65 56.31
C CYS A 62 -48.63 -29.42 55.47
N ILE A 63 -49.04 -28.22 55.89
CA ILE A 63 -48.74 -26.96 55.19
C ILE A 63 -47.23 -26.68 55.20
N GLY A 64 -46.56 -26.88 56.33
CA GLY A 64 -45.11 -26.71 56.44
C GLY A 64 -44.33 -27.63 55.50
N LEU A 65 -44.71 -28.91 55.43
CA LEU A 65 -44.09 -29.87 54.51
C LEU A 65 -44.33 -29.49 53.04
N LEU A 66 -45.53 -29.03 52.69
CA LEU A 66 -45.84 -28.56 51.35
C LEU A 66 -45.01 -27.33 50.96
N LEU A 67 -44.88 -26.34 51.85
CA LEU A 67 -44.08 -25.13 51.60
C LEU A 67 -42.60 -25.47 51.41
N CYS A 68 -42.03 -26.30 52.29
CA CYS A 68 -40.64 -26.77 52.15
C CYS A 68 -40.44 -27.52 50.82
N GLY A 69 -41.36 -28.41 50.45
CA GLY A 69 -41.32 -29.12 49.18
C GLY A 69 -41.32 -28.19 47.96
N LEU A 70 -42.21 -27.19 47.95
CA LEU A 70 -42.29 -26.21 46.86
C LEU A 70 -41.01 -25.36 46.73
N THR A 71 -40.47 -24.88 47.86
CA THR A 71 -39.20 -24.10 47.83
C THR A 71 -38.03 -24.93 47.29
N PHE A 72 -37.94 -26.20 47.68
CA PHE A 72 -36.89 -27.11 47.19
C PHE A 72 -36.97 -27.30 45.68
N VAL A 73 -38.17 -27.51 45.13
CA VAL A 73 -38.38 -27.68 43.69
C VAL A 73 -37.99 -26.41 42.91
N ILE A 74 -38.41 -25.24 43.40
CA ILE A 74 -38.08 -23.95 42.77
C ILE A 74 -36.57 -23.75 42.74
N ILE A 75 -35.87 -23.97 43.86
CA ILE A 75 -34.41 -23.82 43.95
C ILE A 75 -33.70 -24.79 43.02
N LYS A 76 -34.11 -26.07 42.99
CA LYS A 76 -33.50 -27.05 42.09
C LYS A 76 -33.68 -26.65 40.63
N LYS A 77 -34.87 -26.15 40.26
CA LYS A 77 -35.15 -25.69 38.89
C LYS A 77 -34.30 -24.47 38.51
N ILE A 78 -34.17 -23.49 39.41
CA ILE A 78 -33.31 -22.30 39.19
C ILE A 78 -31.85 -22.72 39.04
N ASN A 79 -31.36 -23.63 39.88
CA ASN A 79 -29.97 -24.09 39.82
C ASN A 79 -29.68 -24.85 38.53
N VAL A 80 -30.56 -25.78 38.14
CA VAL A 80 -30.42 -26.54 36.89
C VAL A 80 -30.46 -25.61 35.67
N GLN A 81 -31.40 -24.66 35.64
CA GLN A 81 -31.51 -23.69 34.54
C GLN A 81 -30.24 -22.83 34.43
N SER A 82 -29.74 -22.33 35.57
CA SER A 82 -28.52 -21.51 35.62
C SER A 82 -27.31 -22.29 35.13
N ASP A 83 -27.17 -23.54 35.56
CA ASP A 83 -26.08 -24.42 35.12
C ASP A 83 -26.17 -24.72 33.62
N SER A 84 -27.36 -24.93 33.06
CA SER A 84 -27.52 -25.15 31.62
C SER A 84 -27.19 -23.91 30.80
N THR A 85 -27.66 -22.72 31.22
CA THR A 85 -27.38 -21.46 30.52
C THR A 85 -25.89 -21.12 30.58
N LEU A 86 -25.25 -21.33 31.72
CA LEU A 86 -23.81 -21.09 31.88
C LEU A 86 -23.00 -22.04 30.98
N LYS A 87 -23.37 -23.33 30.90
CA LYS A 87 -22.73 -24.28 29.98
C LYS A 87 -22.90 -23.89 28.52
N GLU A 88 -24.10 -23.43 28.15
CA GLU A 88 -24.37 -22.96 26.80
C GLU A 88 -23.52 -21.73 26.45
N GLN A 89 -23.44 -20.73 27.35
CA GLN A 89 -22.59 -19.56 27.16
C GLN A 89 -21.10 -19.91 27.04
N HIS A 90 -20.60 -20.82 27.87
CA HIS A 90 -19.22 -21.30 27.74
C HIS A 90 -18.98 -22.03 26.42
N SER A 91 -19.90 -22.90 26.02
CA SER A 91 -19.80 -23.61 24.74
C SER A 91 -19.82 -22.64 23.55
N GLN A 92 -20.66 -21.60 23.59
CA GLN A 92 -20.70 -20.56 22.57
C GLN A 92 -19.40 -19.75 22.52
N LEU A 93 -18.85 -19.38 23.68
CA LEU A 93 -17.59 -18.66 23.77
C LEU A 93 -16.42 -19.49 23.21
N ASP A 94 -16.38 -20.79 23.50
CA ASP A 94 -15.37 -21.70 22.97
C ASP A 94 -15.46 -21.83 21.45
N GLN A 95 -16.68 -21.93 20.91
CA GLN A 95 -16.91 -21.93 19.46
C GLN A 95 -16.45 -20.62 18.81
N LEU A 96 -16.79 -19.47 19.40
CA LEU A 96 -16.37 -18.17 18.90
C LEU A 96 -14.84 -18.03 18.91
N ASN A 97 -14.19 -18.47 19.99
CA ASN A 97 -12.74 -18.45 20.10
C ASN A 97 -12.07 -19.35 19.06
N GLN A 98 -12.61 -20.55 18.81
CA GLN A 98 -12.13 -21.43 17.74
C GLN A 98 -12.27 -20.78 16.35
N GLN A 99 -13.42 -20.16 16.08
CA GLN A 99 -13.65 -19.42 14.83
C GLN A 99 -12.68 -18.24 14.67
N LEU A 100 -12.42 -17.49 15.75
CA LEU A 100 -11.45 -16.39 15.72
C LEU A 100 -10.04 -16.89 15.39
N VAL A 101 -9.60 -17.99 16.00
CA VAL A 101 -8.29 -18.59 15.70
C VAL A 101 -8.21 -19.03 14.24
N TYR A 102 -9.25 -19.69 13.73
CA TYR A 102 -9.31 -20.10 12.31
C TYR A 102 -9.25 -18.90 11.35
N ASN A 103 -10.03 -17.85 11.62
CA ASN A 103 -10.04 -16.63 10.81
C ASN A 103 -8.69 -15.90 10.85
N GLN A 104 -8.04 -15.86 12.01
CA GLN A 104 -6.69 -15.29 12.14
C GLN A 104 -5.66 -16.05 11.31
N GLN A 105 -5.71 -17.39 11.30
CA GLN A 105 -4.81 -18.20 10.47
C GLN A 105 -5.00 -17.94 8.98
N ASN A 106 -6.25 -17.88 8.51
CA ASN A 106 -6.53 -17.56 7.11
C ASN A 106 -6.03 -16.17 6.71
N LEU A 107 -6.15 -15.18 7.60
CA LEU A 107 -5.62 -13.83 7.36
C LEU A 107 -4.09 -13.81 7.26
N LEU A 108 -3.38 -14.62 8.05
CA LEU A 108 -1.92 -14.73 7.97
C LEU A 108 -1.48 -15.32 6.63
N ILE A 109 -2.13 -16.40 6.18
CA ILE A 109 -1.85 -17.02 4.88
C ILE A 109 -2.10 -16.05 3.73
N GLN A 110 -3.18 -15.27 3.80
CA GLN A 110 -3.47 -14.24 2.79
C GLN A 110 -2.42 -13.13 2.78
N LYS A 111 -1.94 -12.69 3.96
CA LYS A 111 -0.87 -11.69 4.05
C LYS A 111 0.43 -12.20 3.46
N GLU A 112 0.83 -13.42 3.77
CA GLU A 112 2.03 -14.05 3.20
C GLU A 112 1.98 -14.09 1.67
N PHE A 113 0.84 -14.48 1.10
CA PHE A 113 0.65 -14.46 -0.36
C PHE A 113 0.73 -13.05 -0.97
N VAL A 114 0.20 -12.04 -0.27
CA VAL A 114 0.28 -10.64 -0.72
C VAL A 114 1.71 -10.11 -0.61
N ASP A 115 2.42 -10.42 0.47
CA ASP A 115 3.81 -9.99 0.70
C ASP A 115 4.74 -10.58 -0.38
N ASP A 116 4.57 -11.86 -0.73
CA ASP A 116 5.31 -12.49 -1.85
C ASP A 116 5.09 -11.74 -3.16
N LYS A 117 3.83 -11.34 -3.44
CA LYS A 117 3.47 -10.59 -4.66
C LYS A 117 4.03 -9.17 -4.65
N VAL A 118 4.04 -8.52 -3.49
CA VAL A 118 4.64 -7.18 -3.31
C VAL A 118 6.15 -7.26 -3.52
N GLN A 119 6.82 -8.25 -2.95
CA GLN A 119 8.27 -8.42 -3.10
C GLN A 119 8.67 -8.69 -4.56
N GLU A 120 7.88 -9.48 -5.29
CA GLU A 120 8.06 -9.69 -6.73
C GLU A 120 7.93 -8.36 -7.52
N ALA A 121 6.93 -7.54 -7.19
CA ALA A 121 6.71 -6.24 -7.81
C ALA A 121 7.83 -5.23 -7.48
N GLU A 122 8.33 -5.21 -6.25
CA GLU A 122 9.46 -4.37 -5.83
C GLU A 122 10.75 -4.74 -6.56
N LEU A 123 11.04 -6.05 -6.68
CA LEU A 123 12.19 -6.53 -7.44
C LEU A 123 12.11 -6.13 -8.93
N LEU A 124 10.91 -6.24 -9.52
CA LEU A 124 10.69 -5.80 -10.89
C LEU A 124 10.86 -4.27 -11.02
N HIS A 125 10.34 -3.50 -10.06
CA HIS A 125 10.49 -2.05 -10.02
C HIS A 125 11.96 -1.63 -9.94
N GLN A 126 12.75 -2.27 -9.07
CA GLN A 126 14.18 -2.01 -8.94
C GLN A 126 14.95 -2.36 -10.22
N LYS A 127 14.62 -3.49 -10.87
CA LYS A 127 15.20 -3.86 -12.17
C LYS A 127 14.87 -2.81 -13.24
N LEU A 128 13.61 -2.38 -13.34
CA LEU A 128 13.20 -1.34 -14.28
C LEU A 128 13.92 -0.01 -14.01
N GLN A 129 14.04 0.42 -12.75
CA GLN A 129 14.79 1.62 -12.38
C GLN A 129 16.25 1.54 -12.84
N SER A 130 16.90 0.39 -12.65
CA SER A 130 18.30 0.19 -13.06
C SER A 130 18.48 0.23 -14.59
N LEU A 131 17.49 -0.28 -15.34
CA LEU A 131 17.50 -0.20 -16.80
C LEU A 131 17.32 1.26 -17.24
N VAL A 132 16.35 1.98 -16.66
CA VAL A 132 16.12 3.40 -16.98
C VAL A 132 17.36 4.24 -16.66
N SER A 133 18.02 4.05 -15.52
CA SER A 133 19.26 4.77 -15.20
C SER A 133 20.40 4.45 -16.18
N ASN A 134 20.53 3.18 -16.59
CA ASN A 134 21.53 2.78 -17.60
C ASN A 134 21.23 3.39 -18.98
N PHE A 135 19.96 3.55 -19.34
CA PHE A 135 19.56 4.26 -20.56
C PHE A 135 19.82 5.77 -20.47
N GLN A 136 19.54 6.39 -19.32
CA GLN A 136 19.77 7.82 -19.09
C GLN A 136 21.26 8.19 -19.13
N LEU A 137 22.13 7.32 -18.63
CA LEU A 137 23.58 7.50 -18.73
C LEU A 137 24.08 7.38 -20.18
N LYS A 138 23.49 6.51 -20.99
CA LYS A 138 23.81 6.40 -22.44
C LYS A 138 23.26 7.56 -23.27
N SER A 139 22.17 8.22 -22.85
CA SER A 139 21.64 9.40 -23.54
C SER A 139 22.35 10.71 -23.16
N ASN A 140 23.05 10.74 -22.03
CA ASN A 140 23.90 11.87 -21.61
C ASN A 140 25.37 11.74 -22.07
N ASP A 141 25.71 10.69 -22.83
CA ASP A 141 26.87 10.69 -23.71
C ASP A 141 26.64 11.63 -24.92
N THR A 142 26.27 12.88 -24.65
CA THR A 142 27.01 13.98 -25.28
C THR A 142 28.44 13.88 -24.79
N SER A 143 29.20 12.91 -25.33
CA SER A 143 30.64 13.01 -25.44
C SER A 143 30.91 14.46 -25.84
N ALA A 144 31.51 15.22 -24.93
CA ALA A 144 31.60 16.67 -25.06
C ALA A 144 32.21 17.00 -26.43
N TYR A 145 31.36 17.45 -27.35
CA TYR A 145 31.79 17.82 -28.70
C TYR A 145 32.99 18.75 -28.60
N LYS A 146 33.98 18.57 -29.47
CA LYS A 146 35.22 19.35 -29.37
C LYS A 146 34.90 20.82 -29.53
N THR A 147 35.26 21.61 -28.52
CA THR A 147 35.12 23.06 -28.52
C THR A 147 36.26 23.75 -29.27
N ARG A 148 37.40 23.08 -29.43
CA ARG A 148 38.60 23.59 -30.13
C ARG A 148 39.19 22.53 -31.05
N PHE A 149 39.62 22.96 -32.23
CA PHE A 149 40.33 22.17 -33.22
C PHE A 149 41.74 22.74 -33.39
N LEU A 150 42.74 21.85 -33.40
CA LEU A 150 44.10 22.21 -33.78
C LEU A 150 44.23 21.99 -35.28
N LEU A 151 44.34 23.08 -36.02
CA LEU A 151 44.34 23.07 -37.49
C LEU A 151 45.71 23.47 -38.02
N ASN A 152 46.13 22.89 -39.13
CA ASN A 152 47.40 23.21 -39.76
C ASN A 152 47.25 24.41 -40.71
N ARG A 153 48.21 25.34 -40.66
CA ARG A 153 48.36 26.45 -41.62
C ARG A 153 49.83 26.78 -41.77
N SER A 154 50.36 26.74 -42.99
CA SER A 154 51.73 27.15 -43.32
C SER A 154 52.80 26.60 -42.35
N ASN A 155 52.70 25.31 -41.99
CA ASN A 155 53.60 24.61 -41.07
C ASN A 155 53.45 24.99 -39.58
N GLN A 156 52.31 25.54 -39.16
CA GLN A 156 51.96 25.84 -37.77
C GLN A 156 50.63 25.19 -37.38
N LEU A 157 50.49 24.78 -36.12
CA LEU A 157 49.24 24.35 -35.52
C LEU A 157 48.54 25.55 -34.87
N ILE A 158 47.35 25.88 -35.36
CA ILE A 158 46.55 27.01 -34.89
C ILE A 158 45.31 26.46 -34.18
N PRO A 159 45.09 26.80 -32.90
CA PRO A 159 43.85 26.46 -32.20
C PRO A 159 42.71 27.37 -32.69
N VAL A 160 41.68 26.77 -33.27
CA VAL A 160 40.46 27.46 -33.72
C VAL A 160 39.26 26.92 -32.95
N MET A 161 38.38 27.79 -32.46
CA MET A 161 37.17 27.36 -31.77
C MET A 161 36.15 26.81 -32.77
N ALA A 162 35.42 25.76 -32.38
CA ALA A 162 34.36 25.18 -33.21
C ALA A 162 33.33 26.23 -33.67
N GLN A 163 32.94 27.14 -32.77
CA GLN A 163 31.99 28.21 -33.05
C GLN A 163 32.46 29.21 -34.13
N ASP A 164 33.76 29.32 -34.37
CA ASP A 164 34.35 30.26 -35.35
C ASP A 164 34.48 29.62 -36.73
N ILE A 165 34.29 28.31 -36.85
CA ILE A 165 34.37 27.57 -38.09
C ILE A 165 33.06 27.75 -38.88
N ALA A 166 33.17 28.13 -40.15
CA ALA A 166 32.03 28.30 -41.04
C ALA A 166 31.67 26.97 -41.73
N TYR A 167 32.66 26.27 -42.30
CA TYR A 167 32.44 24.98 -42.95
C TYR A 167 33.74 24.18 -43.09
N PHE A 168 33.57 22.88 -43.30
CA PHE A 168 34.63 21.94 -43.66
C PHE A 168 34.34 21.41 -45.05
N PHE A 169 35.39 21.24 -45.86
CA PHE A 169 35.25 20.61 -47.16
C PHE A 169 36.45 19.74 -47.51
N THR A 170 36.24 18.71 -48.33
CA THR A 170 37.34 17.90 -48.86
C THR A 170 37.62 18.20 -50.32
N GLN A 171 38.89 18.44 -50.63
CA GLN A 171 39.37 18.66 -51.99
C GLN A 171 40.74 18.00 -52.12
N ASN A 172 40.96 17.23 -53.20
CA ASN A 172 42.21 16.50 -53.44
C ASN A 172 42.67 15.60 -52.28
N LYS A 173 41.73 14.94 -51.60
CA LYS A 173 41.93 14.09 -50.40
C LYS A 173 42.43 14.82 -49.15
N ILE A 174 42.47 16.14 -49.16
CA ILE A 174 42.78 16.98 -48.00
C ILE A 174 41.46 17.54 -47.46
N VAL A 175 41.32 17.61 -46.15
CA VAL A 175 40.18 18.27 -45.50
C VAL A 175 40.58 19.68 -45.13
N TYR A 176 39.91 20.65 -45.76
CA TYR A 176 40.05 22.07 -45.50
C TYR A 176 39.00 22.54 -44.50
N VAL A 177 39.38 23.52 -43.70
CA VAL A 177 38.54 24.18 -42.72
C VAL A 177 38.57 25.67 -43.01
N VAL A 178 37.39 26.29 -43.11
CA VAL A 178 37.26 27.73 -43.34
C VAL A 178 36.59 28.37 -42.15
N ASP A 179 37.24 29.36 -41.55
CA ASP A 179 36.65 30.15 -40.46
C ASP A 179 35.71 31.24 -41.00
N LYS A 180 34.99 31.90 -40.11
CA LYS A 180 34.07 32.99 -40.45
C LYS A 180 34.78 34.23 -41.03
N GLN A 181 36.10 34.33 -40.87
CA GLN A 181 36.97 35.39 -41.36
C GLN A 181 37.66 35.02 -42.68
N ASP A 182 37.17 33.97 -43.36
CA ASP A 182 37.69 33.48 -44.64
C ASP A 182 39.16 33.03 -44.61
N GLN A 183 39.64 32.64 -43.43
CA GLN A 183 40.95 32.00 -43.31
C GLN A 183 40.80 30.50 -43.57
N ARG A 184 41.67 29.98 -44.43
CA ARG A 184 41.73 28.56 -44.79
C ARG A 184 42.81 27.84 -43.98
N TYR A 185 42.43 26.72 -43.38
CA TYR A 185 43.30 25.77 -42.67
C TYR A 185 43.08 24.37 -43.24
N TYR A 186 43.89 23.40 -42.83
CA TYR A 186 43.69 21.99 -43.15
C TYR A 186 43.86 21.09 -41.94
N THR A 187 43.28 19.89 -42.01
CA THR A 187 43.36 18.85 -40.99
C THR A 187 43.57 17.49 -41.64
N ASP A 188 44.26 16.60 -40.92
CA ASP A 188 44.50 15.22 -41.34
C ASP A 188 43.31 14.30 -41.01
N GLN A 189 42.33 14.81 -40.26
CA GLN A 189 41.12 14.08 -39.88
C GLN A 189 40.17 13.98 -41.07
N SER A 190 39.49 12.83 -41.20
CA SER A 190 38.42 12.66 -42.19
C SER A 190 37.17 13.47 -41.86
N LEU A 191 36.34 13.77 -42.87
CA LEU A 191 35.04 14.41 -42.62
C LEU A 191 34.13 13.53 -41.75
N GLU A 192 34.24 12.20 -41.86
CA GLU A 192 33.58 11.24 -40.97
C GLU A 192 33.97 11.44 -39.51
N GLU A 193 35.27 11.49 -39.20
CA GLU A 193 35.78 11.73 -37.84
C GLU A 193 35.35 13.09 -37.31
N LEU A 194 35.42 14.14 -38.14
CA LEU A 194 34.98 15.47 -37.76
C LEU A 194 33.48 15.49 -37.46
N THR A 195 32.66 14.81 -38.24
CA THR A 195 31.21 14.73 -38.01
C THR A 195 30.88 14.13 -36.64
N GLN A 196 31.67 13.18 -36.15
CA GLN A 196 31.50 12.59 -34.82
C GLN A 196 31.96 13.51 -33.68
N GLN A 197 32.90 14.42 -33.95
CA GLN A 197 33.48 15.34 -32.97
C GLN A 197 32.73 16.69 -32.90
N LEU A 198 31.93 17.01 -33.92
CA LEU A 198 31.18 18.26 -34.04
C LEU A 198 29.78 18.13 -33.46
N ASN A 199 29.29 19.22 -32.87
CA ASN A 199 27.93 19.28 -32.35
C ASN A 199 26.91 19.21 -33.51
N PRO A 200 26.03 18.19 -33.58
CA PRO A 200 25.05 18.04 -34.64
C PRO A 200 23.97 19.14 -34.61
N LYS A 201 23.86 19.89 -33.50
CA LYS A 201 22.99 21.07 -33.44
C LYS A 201 23.53 22.23 -34.27
N ASP A 202 24.85 22.35 -34.34
CA ASP A 202 25.54 23.48 -34.98
C ASP A 202 26.08 23.12 -36.37
N PHE A 203 26.38 21.84 -36.62
CA PHE A 203 26.99 21.35 -37.85
C PHE A 203 26.15 20.28 -38.55
N PHE A 204 26.05 20.38 -39.88
CA PHE A 204 25.34 19.43 -40.71
C PHE A 204 26.17 18.93 -41.88
N ARG A 205 26.18 17.61 -42.09
CA ARG A 205 26.86 16.99 -43.22
C ARG A 205 26.01 17.07 -44.49
N ALA A 206 26.16 18.19 -45.21
CA ALA A 206 25.41 18.51 -46.43
C ALA A 206 25.56 17.44 -47.53
N ASN A 207 26.79 16.95 -47.74
CA ASN A 207 27.07 15.87 -48.70
C ASN A 207 28.38 15.14 -48.32
N ARG A 208 28.93 14.32 -49.23
CA ARG A 208 30.18 13.58 -48.97
C ARG A 208 31.39 14.50 -48.84
N GLN A 209 31.33 15.69 -49.44
CA GLN A 209 32.43 16.64 -49.50
C GLN A 209 32.32 17.79 -48.50
N PHE A 210 31.14 18.08 -47.95
CA PHE A 210 30.91 19.28 -47.14
C PHE A 210 30.23 19.00 -45.79
N ILE A 211 30.71 19.68 -44.75
CA ILE A 211 30.04 19.87 -43.46
C ILE A 211 29.87 21.38 -43.24
N LEU A 212 28.64 21.82 -42.98
CA LEU A 212 28.30 23.23 -42.86
C LEU A 212 27.93 23.56 -41.43
N SER A 213 28.36 24.73 -40.95
CA SER A 213 27.77 25.34 -39.75
C SER A 213 26.41 25.96 -40.08
N ILE A 214 25.47 25.93 -39.13
CA ILE A 214 24.19 26.65 -39.27
C ILE A 214 24.41 28.15 -39.47
N HIS A 215 25.50 28.69 -38.92
CA HIS A 215 25.81 30.12 -38.98
C HIS A 215 26.38 30.58 -40.32
N CYS A 216 26.85 29.68 -41.18
CA CYS A 216 27.41 30.06 -42.48
C CYS A 216 26.34 30.11 -43.58
N ILE A 217 25.14 29.58 -43.35
CA ILE A 217 24.07 29.52 -44.35
C ILE A 217 23.46 30.89 -44.56
N ARG A 218 23.57 31.40 -45.79
CA ARG A 218 23.03 32.71 -46.18
C ARG A 218 21.66 32.58 -46.86
N LYS A 219 21.57 31.70 -47.86
CA LYS A 219 20.34 31.46 -48.63
C LYS A 219 20.23 30.00 -49.03
N ILE A 220 19.00 29.53 -49.12
CA ILE A 220 18.66 28.17 -49.55
C ILE A 220 17.84 28.31 -50.83
N HIS A 221 18.38 27.81 -51.94
CA HIS A 221 17.75 27.86 -53.25
C HIS A 221 17.22 26.49 -53.64
N HIS A 222 16.04 26.45 -54.26
CA HIS A 222 15.55 25.22 -54.89
C HIS A 222 16.37 24.93 -56.15
N TYR A 223 16.96 23.74 -56.21
CA TYR A 223 17.72 23.28 -57.37
C TYR A 223 17.00 22.04 -57.93
N GLY A 224 16.87 21.94 -59.25
CA GLY A 224 16.00 20.97 -59.93
C GLY A 224 16.09 19.53 -59.40
N ASN A 225 15.02 18.74 -59.63
CA ASN A 225 14.84 17.38 -59.10
C ASN A 225 14.76 17.30 -57.56
N ALA A 226 14.08 18.28 -56.94
CA ALA A 226 13.89 18.36 -55.49
C ALA A 226 15.19 18.37 -54.68
N LYS A 227 16.26 18.97 -55.23
CA LYS A 227 17.53 19.22 -54.55
C LYS A 227 17.52 20.63 -53.96
N LEU A 228 18.43 20.90 -53.03
CA LEU A 228 18.67 22.25 -52.51
C LEU A 228 20.09 22.68 -52.84
N LYS A 229 20.25 23.92 -53.28
CA LYS A 229 21.56 24.59 -53.42
C LYS A 229 21.71 25.57 -52.27
N ILE A 230 22.81 25.45 -51.54
CA ILE A 230 23.08 26.28 -50.36
C ILE A 230 24.08 27.36 -50.74
N GLU A 231 23.73 28.61 -50.47
CA GLU A 231 24.63 29.76 -50.55
C GLU A 231 25.17 30.02 -49.14
N ILE A 232 26.49 30.07 -49.00
CA ILE A 232 27.18 30.21 -47.72
C ILE A 232 28.06 31.46 -47.67
N SER A 233 28.45 31.86 -46.46
CA SER A 233 29.41 32.92 -46.20
C SER A 233 30.41 32.44 -45.13
N PRO A 234 31.74 32.47 -45.38
CA PRO A 234 32.44 32.91 -46.60
C PRO A 234 32.09 32.12 -47.88
N GLU A 235 32.31 32.74 -49.04
CA GLU A 235 31.92 32.16 -50.34
C GLU A 235 32.85 31.01 -50.72
N CYS A 236 32.26 29.90 -51.16
CA CYS A 236 32.98 28.75 -51.67
C CYS A 236 32.89 28.71 -53.19
N GLU A 237 34.01 28.39 -53.85
CA GLU A 237 34.10 28.25 -55.30
C GLU A 237 33.26 27.07 -55.83
N GLU A 238 33.01 26.06 -54.99
CA GLU A 238 32.24 24.87 -55.35
C GLU A 238 30.76 24.98 -54.93
N TYR A 239 29.87 24.47 -55.79
CA TYR A 239 28.44 24.46 -55.49
C TYR A 239 28.05 23.40 -54.47
N ILE A 240 27.45 23.85 -53.37
CA ILE A 240 26.99 22.97 -52.30
C ILE A 240 25.55 22.53 -52.59
N VAL A 241 25.40 21.28 -53.01
CA VAL A 241 24.10 20.68 -53.34
C VAL A 241 23.74 19.58 -52.35
N ILE A 242 22.53 19.66 -51.80
CA ILE A 242 21.92 18.65 -50.93
C ILE A 242 21.00 17.77 -51.78
N SER A 243 21.20 16.46 -51.69
CA SER A 243 20.42 15.47 -52.45
C SER A 243 19.00 15.33 -51.89
N LYS A 244 18.05 14.92 -52.75
CA LYS A 244 16.63 14.72 -52.41
C LYS A 244 16.42 13.93 -51.10
N ALA A 245 17.23 12.90 -50.87
CA ALA A 245 17.13 12.06 -49.67
C ALA A 245 17.37 12.82 -48.36
N LYS A 246 18.27 13.82 -48.38
CA LYS A 246 18.64 14.62 -47.20
C LYS A 246 17.89 15.94 -47.08
N VAL A 247 17.03 16.28 -48.04
CA VAL A 247 16.32 17.58 -48.02
C VAL A 247 15.37 17.69 -46.83
N LYS A 248 14.62 16.63 -46.48
CA LYS A 248 13.72 16.65 -45.31
C LYS A 248 14.53 16.86 -44.03
N GLU A 249 15.59 16.09 -43.87
CA GLU A 249 16.50 16.15 -42.71
C GLU A 249 17.14 17.55 -42.58
N PHE A 250 17.68 18.10 -43.67
CA PHE A 250 18.30 19.43 -43.66
C PHE A 250 17.31 20.54 -43.31
N LYS A 251 16.11 20.51 -43.90
CA LYS A 251 15.06 21.50 -43.57
C LYS A 251 14.67 21.44 -42.10
N ASN A 252 14.49 20.23 -41.56
CA ASN A 252 14.19 20.02 -40.16
C ASN A 252 15.33 20.51 -39.26
N TRP A 253 16.58 20.25 -39.64
CA TRP A 253 17.76 20.71 -38.89
C TRP A 253 17.88 22.24 -38.87
N VAL A 254 17.68 22.93 -40.00
CA VAL A 254 17.69 24.40 -40.06
C VAL A 254 16.52 25.00 -39.26
N ALA A 255 15.32 24.39 -39.32
CA ALA A 255 14.14 24.90 -38.63
C ALA A 255 14.14 24.60 -37.12
N ASN A 256 14.63 23.43 -36.71
CA ASN A 256 14.60 22.92 -35.34
C ASN A 256 15.94 22.24 -35.00
N PRO A 257 16.95 22.99 -34.50
CA PRO A 257 18.27 22.45 -34.15
C PRO A 257 18.27 21.34 -33.07
N GLN A 258 17.12 21.03 -32.46
CA GLN A 258 16.96 20.09 -31.34
C GLN A 258 16.33 18.74 -31.76
N GLY A 259 16.00 18.51 -33.04
CA GLY A 259 14.94 17.55 -33.41
C GLY A 259 15.28 16.28 -34.21
N SER A 260 16.54 15.86 -34.42
CA SER A 260 16.82 14.74 -35.35
C SER A 260 16.80 13.32 -34.73
N LEU A 261 16.36 13.14 -33.49
CA LEU A 261 16.33 11.83 -32.82
C LEU A 261 14.92 11.29 -32.49
N ALA A 262 13.84 11.99 -32.85
CA ALA A 262 12.49 11.62 -32.41
C ALA A 262 11.59 10.94 -33.49
N GLU A 263 12.02 10.78 -34.74
CA GLU A 263 11.21 10.15 -35.80
C GLU A 263 11.79 8.79 -36.24
N ILE A 264 11.84 7.81 -35.34
CA ILE A 264 11.91 6.38 -35.70
C ILE A 264 10.97 5.62 -34.76
N GLY A 265 9.67 5.77 -34.96
CA GLY A 265 8.67 5.13 -34.10
C GLY A 265 7.28 5.72 -34.28
N SER A 266 6.73 5.61 -35.48
CA SER A 266 5.28 5.70 -35.74
C SER A 266 4.94 4.78 -36.89
#